data_AF-A0A7S1NIH7-F1
#
_entry.id   AF-A0A7S1NIH7-F1
#
_cell.length_a   1.000
_cell.length_b   1.000
_cell.length_c   1.000
_cell.angle_alpha   90.00
_cell.angle_beta   90.00
_cell.angle_gamma   90.00
#
_symmetry.space_group_name_H-M   'P 1'
#
loop_
_entity.id
_entity.type
_entity.pdbx_description
1 polymer ?
#
loop_
_entity_poly.entity_id
_entity_poly.type
_entity_poly.pdbx_seq_one_letter_code
_entity_poly.pdbx_strand_id
1 'polypeptide(L)'
;FFGTFFNVSLPNMFPNARQSIMSRPVRKQQPQGNKENIDIEFERNQARLQAKQQRYEEQNDYRRRCLEGTKAERQHLQEEARQQIEDLATLKRVNKTEERNFEKSLTNYFQEQQKQCFQAEKSQEVEKRAYLQEVMRENKRIAEEKRMQAAAERASQAAQERSEICFWDRTPRSYR
;
A
#
# COMPACT_ATOMS: atom_id res chain seq x y z
N PHE A 1 -29.51 52.70 -73.08
CA PHE A 1 -30.42 53.78 -73.51
C PHE A 1 -31.75 53.15 -73.89
N PHE A 2 -32.83 53.61 -73.23
CA PHE A 2 -34.25 53.67 -73.64
C PHE A 2 -34.86 52.42 -74.34
N GLY A 3 -35.87 51.77 -73.78
CA GLY A 3 -37.27 52.23 -73.81
C GLY A 3 -37.91 51.81 -75.15
N THR A 4 -39.12 51.26 -75.28
CA THR A 4 -40.32 51.40 -74.46
C THR A 4 -41.51 50.68 -75.14
N PHE A 5 -42.50 50.32 -74.33
CA PHE A 5 -43.96 50.30 -74.55
C PHE A 5 -44.68 49.25 -75.46
N PHE A 6 -45.44 48.38 -74.74
CA PHE A 6 -46.89 48.08 -74.85
C PHE A 6 -47.55 47.72 -76.19
N ASN A 7 -48.23 46.56 -76.21
CA ASN A 7 -49.69 46.59 -76.30
C ASN A 7 -50.33 45.40 -75.58
N VAL A 8 -51.13 45.71 -74.55
CA VAL A 8 -51.94 44.80 -73.76
C VAL A 8 -53.35 44.86 -74.32
N SER A 9 -53.85 43.75 -74.85
CA SER A 9 -55.27 43.56 -75.14
C SER A 9 -55.84 42.58 -74.12
N LEU A 10 -56.57 43.12 -73.13
CA LEU A 10 -57.60 42.39 -72.38
C LEU A 10 -58.86 42.41 -73.24
N PRO A 11 -59.60 41.29 -73.35
CA PRO A 11 -60.67 41.07 -72.37
C PRO A 11 -61.00 39.59 -72.10
N ASN A 12 -61.24 39.23 -70.84
CA ASN A 12 -62.62 39.01 -70.41
C ASN A 12 -62.68 38.89 -68.89
N MET A 13 -63.35 39.86 -68.29
CA MET A 13 -63.74 39.84 -66.90
C MET A 13 -64.89 38.86 -66.73
N PHE A 14 -64.58 37.62 -66.32
CA PHE A 14 -65.52 36.82 -65.55
C PHE A 14 -65.08 36.88 -64.10
N PRO A 15 -65.88 37.45 -63.18
CA PRO A 15 -65.66 37.18 -61.77
C PRO A 15 -66.01 35.72 -61.57
N ASN A 16 -65.00 34.86 -61.46
CA ASN A 16 -65.20 33.53 -60.90
C ASN A 16 -65.69 33.76 -59.48
N ALA A 17 -67.01 33.69 -59.32
CA ALA A 17 -67.70 33.72 -58.05
C ALA A 17 -66.96 32.77 -57.12
N ARG A 18 -66.31 33.32 -56.09
CA ARG A 18 -65.76 32.53 -54.99
C ARG A 18 -66.92 31.75 -54.42
N GLN A 19 -67.04 30.48 -54.80
CA GLN A 19 -68.04 29.59 -54.23
C GLN A 19 -67.79 29.54 -52.73
N SER A 20 -68.71 30.15 -51.98
CA SER A 20 -68.73 30.11 -50.53
C SER A 20 -68.56 28.67 -50.06
N ILE A 21 -67.69 28.46 -49.05
CA ILE A 21 -67.58 27.15 -48.37
C ILE A 21 -68.95 26.66 -47.87
N MET A 22 -69.91 27.57 -47.66
CA MET A 22 -71.27 27.24 -47.24
C MET A 22 -72.12 26.56 -48.32
N SER A 23 -71.75 26.65 -49.61
CA SER A 23 -72.50 26.03 -50.71
C SER A 23 -71.82 24.77 -51.27
N ARG A 24 -70.78 24.25 -50.60
CA ARG A 24 -70.24 22.93 -50.92
C ARG A 24 -71.25 21.86 -50.49
N PRO A 25 -71.61 20.90 -51.36
CA PRO A 25 -72.41 19.75 -50.94
C PRO A 25 -71.67 19.05 -49.80
N VAL A 26 -72.25 19.05 -48.60
CA VAL A 26 -71.76 18.22 -47.51
C VAL A 26 -71.94 16.78 -47.97
N ARG A 27 -70.84 16.11 -48.34
CA ARG A 27 -70.87 14.66 -48.51
C ARG A 27 -71.36 14.10 -47.18
N LYS A 28 -72.58 13.55 -47.18
CA LYS A 28 -73.06 12.71 -46.09
C LYS A 28 -72.06 11.56 -46.00
N GLN A 29 -71.11 11.65 -45.07
CA GLN A 29 -70.29 10.51 -44.72
C GLN A 29 -71.27 9.45 -44.21
N GLN A 30 -71.45 8.37 -44.96
CA GLN A 30 -72.13 7.20 -44.45
C GLN A 30 -71.35 6.75 -43.20
N PRO A 31 -72.00 6.55 -42.05
CA PRO A 31 -71.35 5.91 -40.92
C PRO A 31 -71.43 4.40 -41.17
N GLN A 32 -70.52 3.88 -41.99
CA GLN A 32 -70.24 2.45 -41.99
C GLN A 32 -68.74 2.24 -41.84
N GLY A 33 -68.28 2.47 -40.62
CA GLY A 33 -67.07 1.81 -40.14
C GLY A 33 -67.41 0.34 -39.92
N ASN A 34 -67.11 -0.52 -40.89
CA ASN A 34 -67.10 -1.96 -40.68
C ASN A 34 -66.10 -2.25 -39.56
N LYS A 35 -66.53 -2.96 -38.50
CA LYS A 35 -65.67 -3.32 -37.36
C LYS A 35 -64.40 -4.04 -37.80
N GLU A 36 -64.50 -4.87 -38.84
CA GLU A 36 -63.37 -5.54 -39.50
C GLU A 36 -62.32 -4.55 -40.03
N ASN A 37 -62.75 -3.37 -40.49
CA ASN A 37 -61.84 -2.34 -40.99
C ASN A 37 -61.11 -1.64 -39.84
N ILE A 38 -61.72 -1.56 -38.65
CA ILE A 38 -61.11 -0.99 -37.43
C ILE A 38 -60.02 -1.94 -36.90
N ASP A 39 -60.29 -3.25 -36.90
CA ASP A 39 -59.31 -4.25 -36.46
C ASP A 39 -58.11 -4.32 -37.42
N ILE A 40 -58.34 -4.28 -38.74
CA ILE A 40 -57.28 -4.22 -39.75
C ILE A 40 -56.46 -2.92 -39.65
N GLU A 41 -57.10 -1.79 -39.38
CA GLU A 41 -56.41 -0.51 -39.12
C GLU A 41 -55.58 -0.56 -37.84
N PHE A 42 -56.09 -1.19 -36.78
CA PHE A 42 -55.37 -1.37 -35.52
C PHE A 42 -54.12 -2.23 -35.69
N GLU A 43 -54.22 -3.38 -36.37
CA GLU A 43 -53.07 -4.24 -36.67
C GLU A 43 -52.02 -3.50 -37.52
N ARG A 44 -52.45 -2.75 -38.54
CA ARG A 44 -51.54 -1.91 -39.33
C ARG A 44 -50.85 -0.84 -38.48
N ASN A 45 -51.56 -0.24 -37.53
CA ASN A 45 -50.98 0.74 -36.62
C ASN A 45 -50.00 0.10 -35.63
N GLN A 46 -50.28 -1.10 -35.11
CA GLN A 46 -49.30 -1.87 -34.32
C GLN A 46 -48.05 -2.19 -35.13
N ALA A 47 -48.20 -2.68 -36.35
CA ALA A 47 -47.06 -2.99 -37.23
C ALA A 47 -46.20 -1.76 -37.51
N ARG A 48 -46.82 -0.59 -37.76
CA ARG A 48 -46.10 0.69 -37.89
C ARG A 48 -45.35 1.08 -36.62
N LEU A 49 -45.94 0.83 -35.45
CA LEU A 49 -45.35 1.18 -34.16
C LEU A 49 -44.15 0.26 -33.83
N GLN A 50 -44.27 -1.04 -34.10
CA GLN A 50 -43.17 -1.99 -33.98
C GLN A 50 -42.03 -1.68 -34.96
N ALA A 51 -42.34 -1.40 -36.22
CA ALA A 51 -41.33 -0.99 -37.21
C ALA A 51 -40.61 0.31 -36.80
N LYS A 52 -41.33 1.26 -36.18
CA LYS A 52 -40.73 2.47 -35.61
C LYS A 52 -39.82 2.13 -34.43
N GLN A 53 -40.25 1.28 -33.51
CA GLN A 53 -39.42 0.83 -32.37
C GLN A 53 -38.14 0.12 -32.84
N GLN A 54 -38.25 -0.82 -33.78
CA GLN A 54 -37.08 -1.51 -34.35
C GLN A 54 -36.08 -0.53 -34.95
N ARG A 55 -36.52 0.48 -35.71
CA ARG A 55 -35.64 1.52 -36.25
C ARG A 55 -34.93 2.33 -35.14
N TYR A 56 -35.62 2.62 -34.04
CA TYR A 56 -35.00 3.31 -32.90
C TYR A 56 -33.99 2.41 -32.18
N GLU A 57 -34.29 1.13 -32.02
CA GLU A 57 -33.36 0.14 -31.45
C GLU A 57 -32.11 0.02 -32.31
N GLU A 58 -32.24 -0.16 -33.62
CA GLU A 58 -31.13 -0.20 -34.57
C GLU A 58 -30.28 1.07 -34.51
N GLN A 59 -30.93 2.25 -34.49
CA GLN A 59 -30.22 3.52 -34.40
C GLN A 59 -29.48 3.69 -33.06
N ASN A 60 -30.10 3.25 -31.95
CA ASN A 60 -29.47 3.29 -30.63
C ASN A 60 -28.33 2.28 -30.52
N ASP A 61 -28.44 1.13 -31.14
CA ASP A 61 -27.38 0.12 -31.19
C ASP A 61 -26.21 0.55 -32.07
N TYR A 62 -26.49 1.23 -33.18
CA TYR A 62 -25.47 1.89 -34.00
C TYR A 62 -24.75 2.97 -33.20
N ARG A 63 -25.50 3.86 -32.52
CA ARG A 63 -24.92 4.91 -31.66
C ARG A 63 -24.07 4.32 -30.55
N ARG A 64 -24.53 3.27 -29.86
CA ARG A 64 -23.76 2.58 -28.81
C ARG A 64 -22.49 1.96 -29.37
N ARG A 65 -22.55 1.30 -30.53
CA ARG A 65 -21.34 0.78 -31.20
C ARG A 65 -20.34 1.87 -31.58
N CYS A 66 -20.80 3.01 -32.08
CA CYS A 66 -19.91 4.12 -32.44
C CYS A 66 -19.27 4.81 -31.23
N LEU A 67 -20.00 4.92 -30.11
CA LEU A 67 -19.52 5.64 -28.92
C LEU A 67 -18.73 4.75 -27.95
N GLU A 68 -19.17 3.51 -27.78
CA GLU A 68 -18.71 2.62 -26.71
C GLU A 68 -18.06 1.33 -27.24
N GLY A 69 -17.95 1.18 -28.57
CA GLY A 69 -17.45 -0.05 -29.20
C GLY A 69 -18.47 -1.19 -29.19
N THR A 70 -18.05 -2.35 -29.70
CA THR A 70 -18.92 -3.54 -29.70
C THR A 70 -19.06 -4.15 -28.30
N LYS A 71 -20.14 -4.90 -28.07
CA LYS A 71 -20.33 -5.60 -26.78
C LYS A 71 -19.15 -6.53 -26.46
N ALA A 72 -18.58 -7.17 -27.48
CA ALA A 72 -17.43 -8.06 -27.35
C ALA A 72 -16.16 -7.30 -26.91
N GLU A 73 -15.87 -6.15 -27.53
CA GLU A 73 -14.73 -5.30 -27.13
C GLU A 73 -14.83 -4.87 -25.67
N ARG A 74 -16.02 -4.47 -25.21
CA ARG A 74 -16.23 -4.08 -23.81
C ARG A 74 -16.03 -5.23 -22.83
N GLN A 75 -16.48 -6.43 -23.21
CA GLN A 75 -16.26 -7.63 -22.40
C GLN A 75 -14.77 -7.97 -22.33
N HIS A 76 -14.06 -7.92 -23.45
CA HIS A 76 -12.62 -8.13 -23.51
C HIS A 76 -11.86 -7.13 -22.61
N LEU A 77 -12.16 -5.84 -22.73
CA LEU A 77 -11.55 -4.80 -21.87
C LEU A 77 -11.86 -5.03 -20.38
N GLN A 78 -13.06 -5.52 -20.07
CA GLN A 78 -13.43 -5.84 -18.69
C GLN A 78 -12.67 -7.07 -18.17
N GLU A 79 -12.47 -8.09 -19.00
CA GLU A 79 -11.69 -9.28 -18.67
C GLU A 79 -10.21 -8.92 -18.47
N GLU A 80 -9.62 -8.12 -19.36
CA GLU A 80 -8.25 -7.60 -19.22
C GLU A 80 -8.08 -6.81 -17.92
N ALA A 81 -9.02 -5.91 -17.60
CA ALA A 81 -8.98 -5.15 -16.36
C ALA A 81 -9.06 -6.05 -15.11
N ARG A 82 -9.87 -7.11 -15.17
CA ARG A 82 -9.95 -8.11 -14.08
C ARG A 82 -8.63 -8.86 -13.93
N GLN A 83 -8.04 -9.29 -15.05
CA GLN A 83 -6.74 -9.97 -15.07
C GLN A 83 -5.66 -9.08 -14.44
N GLN A 84 -5.58 -7.81 -14.84
CA GLN A 84 -4.62 -6.84 -14.28
C GLN A 84 -4.80 -6.66 -12.76
N ILE A 85 -6.04 -6.62 -12.28
CA ILE A 85 -6.31 -6.52 -10.84
C ILE A 85 -5.85 -7.78 -10.10
N GLU A 86 -6.09 -8.95 -10.68
CA GLU A 86 -5.65 -10.23 -10.11
C GLU A 86 -4.13 -10.33 -10.08
N ASP A 87 -3.45 -9.96 -11.17
CA ASP A 87 -1.99 -9.92 -11.25
C ASP A 87 -1.38 -8.94 -10.24
N LEU A 88 -1.96 -7.75 -10.09
CA LEU A 88 -1.53 -6.81 -9.05
C LEU A 88 -1.77 -7.35 -7.64
N ALA A 89 -2.85 -8.10 -7.42
CA ALA A 89 -3.14 -8.71 -6.14
C ALA A 89 -2.16 -9.85 -5.81
N THR A 90 -1.78 -10.66 -6.80
CA THR A 90 -0.77 -11.72 -6.61
C THR A 90 0.60 -11.11 -6.34
N LEU A 91 1.02 -10.09 -7.09
CA LEU A 91 2.28 -9.37 -6.87
C LEU A 91 2.35 -8.78 -5.46
N LYS A 92 1.27 -8.14 -5.00
CA LYS A 92 1.18 -7.61 -3.62
C LYS A 92 1.34 -8.70 -2.56
N ARG A 93 0.80 -9.90 -2.80
CA ARG A 93 0.96 -11.03 -1.87
C ARG A 93 2.41 -11.52 -1.84
N VAL A 94 3.04 -11.63 -3.00
CA VAL A 94 4.46 -12.04 -3.11
C VAL A 94 5.35 -11.03 -2.39
N ASN A 95 5.22 -9.73 -2.68
CA ASN A 95 6.01 -8.69 -2.00
C ASN A 95 5.81 -8.75 -0.48
N LYS A 96 4.57 -8.90 -0.01
CA LYS A 96 4.29 -9.02 1.43
C LYS A 96 4.94 -10.25 2.06
N THR A 97 5.04 -11.37 1.33
CA THR A 97 5.76 -12.55 1.83
C THR A 97 7.28 -12.35 1.85
N GLU A 98 7.83 -11.66 0.86
CA GLU A 98 9.25 -11.32 0.81
C GLU A 98 9.64 -10.35 1.92
N GLU A 99 8.85 -9.31 2.16
CA GLU A 99 9.02 -8.36 3.27
C GLU A 99 9.04 -9.09 4.63
N ARG A 100 8.08 -10.00 4.87
CA ARG A 100 8.05 -10.81 6.09
C ARG A 100 9.28 -11.70 6.25
N ASN A 101 9.77 -12.27 5.14
CA ASN A 101 10.98 -13.09 5.18
C ASN A 101 12.21 -12.24 5.46
N PHE A 102 12.29 -11.04 4.89
CA PHE A 102 13.34 -10.08 5.16
C PHE A 102 13.35 -9.61 6.62
N GLU A 103 12.19 -9.28 7.19
CA GLU A 103 12.04 -8.93 8.60
C GLU A 103 12.50 -10.08 9.52
N LYS A 104 12.14 -11.33 9.20
CA LYS A 104 12.63 -12.51 9.93
C LYS A 104 14.16 -12.65 9.85
N SER A 105 14.74 -12.43 8.68
CA SER A 105 16.19 -12.48 8.51
C SER A 105 16.90 -11.39 9.32
N LEU A 106 16.37 -10.17 9.32
CA LEU A 106 16.89 -9.06 10.13
C LEU A 106 16.81 -9.36 11.63
N THR A 107 15.65 -9.83 12.11
CA THR A 107 15.48 -10.16 13.52
C THR A 107 16.40 -11.28 13.98
N ASN A 108 16.58 -12.32 13.16
CA ASN A 108 17.55 -13.39 13.44
C ASN A 108 18.98 -12.85 13.50
N TYR A 109 19.37 -12.00 12.56
CA TYR A 109 20.69 -11.37 12.54
C TYR A 109 20.95 -10.56 13.82
N PHE A 110 19.99 -9.71 14.22
CA PHE A 110 20.11 -8.94 15.46
C PHE A 110 20.20 -9.82 16.71
N GLN A 111 19.39 -10.88 16.78
CA GLN A 111 19.47 -11.83 17.89
C GLN A 111 20.82 -12.55 17.96
N GLU A 112 21.39 -12.90 16.81
CA GLU A 112 22.69 -13.55 16.75
C GLU A 112 23.81 -12.60 17.18
N GLN A 113 23.80 -11.36 16.69
CA GLN A 113 24.74 -10.31 17.12
C GLN A 113 24.64 -10.07 18.63
N GLN A 114 23.42 -9.98 19.18
CA GLN A 114 23.23 -9.81 20.61
C GLN A 114 23.79 -10.99 21.43
N LYS A 115 23.60 -12.22 20.95
CA LYS A 115 24.17 -13.42 21.59
C LYS A 115 25.70 -13.39 21.55
N GLN A 116 26.30 -12.99 20.44
CA GLN A 116 27.76 -12.87 20.31
C GLN A 116 28.32 -11.83 21.29
N CYS A 117 27.72 -10.65 21.36
CA CYS A 117 28.10 -9.61 22.33
C CYS A 117 27.99 -10.11 23.77
N PHE A 118 26.86 -10.73 24.12
CA PHE A 118 26.65 -11.27 25.46
C PHE A 118 27.67 -12.35 25.84
N GLN A 119 28.01 -13.24 24.90
CA GLN A 119 29.03 -14.26 25.14
C GLN A 119 30.42 -13.64 25.33
N ALA A 120 30.77 -12.64 24.52
CA ALA A 120 32.05 -11.92 24.64
C ALA A 120 32.14 -11.13 25.96
N GLU A 121 31.07 -10.48 26.39
CA GLU A 121 31.03 -9.80 27.69
C GLU A 121 31.20 -10.79 28.84
N LYS A 122 30.51 -11.93 28.77
CA LYS A 122 30.63 -12.99 29.78
C LYS A 122 32.04 -13.59 29.82
N SER A 123 32.69 -13.81 28.67
CA SER A 123 34.06 -14.32 28.64
C SER A 123 35.03 -13.29 29.24
N GLN A 124 34.90 -12.01 28.88
CA GLN A 124 35.70 -10.94 29.48
C GLN A 124 35.49 -10.82 30.98
N GLU A 125 34.26 -11.01 31.48
CA GLU A 125 33.98 -10.99 32.92
C GLU A 125 34.68 -12.14 33.64
N VAL A 126 34.68 -13.33 33.06
CA VAL A 126 35.40 -14.50 33.60
C VAL A 126 36.91 -14.25 33.62
N GLU A 127 37.47 -13.72 32.54
CA GLU A 127 38.89 -13.35 32.46
C GLU A 127 39.28 -12.30 33.49
N LYS A 128 38.48 -11.23 33.64
CA LYS A 128 38.69 -10.19 34.66
C LYS A 128 38.66 -10.77 36.06
N ARG A 129 37.72 -11.69 36.34
CA ARG A 129 37.64 -12.37 37.65
C ARG A 129 38.85 -13.26 37.90
N ALA A 130 39.29 -14.03 36.91
CA ALA A 130 40.47 -14.88 37.02
C ALA A 130 41.73 -14.05 37.31
N TYR A 131 41.93 -12.96 36.56
CA TYR A 131 43.03 -12.02 36.77
C TYR A 131 43.01 -11.40 38.17
N LEU A 132 41.84 -10.95 38.64
CA LEU A 132 41.71 -10.40 40.00
C LEU A 132 42.06 -11.44 41.08
N GLN A 133 41.67 -12.70 40.89
CA GLN A 133 42.04 -13.78 41.81
C GLN A 133 43.55 -14.01 41.83
N GLU A 134 44.23 -13.96 40.69
CA GLU A 134 45.69 -14.07 40.60
C GLU A 134 46.38 -12.91 41.32
N VAL A 135 45.95 -11.67 41.07
CA VAL A 135 46.46 -10.48 41.76
C VAL A 135 46.27 -10.60 43.28
N MET A 136 45.13 -11.11 43.74
CA MET A 136 44.89 -11.34 45.17
C MET A 136 45.83 -12.39 45.77
N ARG A 137 46.10 -13.49 45.04
CA ARG A 137 47.05 -14.52 45.49
C ARG A 137 48.46 -13.95 45.58
N GLU A 138 48.90 -13.20 44.57
CA GLU A 138 50.23 -12.60 44.55
C GLU A 138 50.38 -11.55 45.66
N ASN A 139 49.38 -10.70 45.87
CA ASN A 139 49.37 -9.74 46.98
C ASN A 139 49.45 -10.43 48.34
N LYS A 140 48.78 -11.59 48.50
CA LYS A 140 48.90 -12.40 49.71
C LYS A 140 50.32 -12.92 49.90
N ARG A 141 50.94 -13.44 48.83
CA ARG A 141 52.33 -13.93 48.86
C ARG A 141 53.31 -12.81 49.25
N ILE A 142 53.19 -11.64 48.62
CA ILE A 142 54.02 -10.47 48.92
C ILE A 142 53.83 -10.02 50.37
N ALA A 143 52.59 -10.04 50.88
CA ALA A 143 52.32 -9.68 52.27
C ALA A 143 52.95 -10.67 53.26
N GLU A 144 52.94 -11.96 52.95
CA GLU A 144 53.61 -13.01 53.74
C GLU A 144 55.12 -12.86 53.70
N GLU A 145 55.71 -12.64 52.53
CA GLU A 145 57.15 -12.38 52.35
C GLU A 145 57.60 -11.15 53.16
N LYS A 146 56.86 -10.03 53.08
CA LYS A 146 57.15 -8.82 53.87
C LYS A 146 57.04 -9.07 55.37
N ARG A 147 56.08 -9.88 55.82
CA ARG A 147 55.96 -10.26 57.24
C ARG A 147 57.15 -11.09 57.70
N MET A 148 57.60 -12.05 56.88
CA MET A 148 58.77 -12.88 57.18
C MET A 148 60.06 -12.06 57.22
N GLN A 149 60.25 -11.14 56.26
CA GLN A 149 61.38 -10.21 56.26
C GLN A 149 61.40 -9.33 57.51
N ALA A 150 60.28 -8.69 57.86
CA ALA A 150 60.19 -7.87 59.06
C ALA A 150 60.41 -8.68 60.35
N ALA A 151 59.97 -9.94 60.41
CA ALA A 151 60.22 -10.82 61.53
C ALA A 151 61.71 -11.22 61.64
N ALA A 152 62.35 -11.52 60.51
CA ALA A 152 63.78 -11.84 60.44
C ALA A 152 64.64 -10.63 60.83
N GLU A 153 64.31 -9.43 60.36
CA GLU A 153 64.97 -8.18 60.74
C GLU A 153 64.88 -7.93 62.25
N ARG A 154 63.69 -8.05 62.84
CA ARG A 154 63.52 -7.92 64.30
C ARG A 154 64.29 -8.99 65.07
N ALA A 155 64.30 -10.24 64.59
CA ALA A 155 65.06 -11.31 65.23
C ALA A 155 66.57 -11.05 65.16
N SER A 156 67.06 -10.53 64.03
CA SER A 156 68.46 -10.11 63.86
C SER A 156 68.81 -8.95 64.79
N GLN A 157 67.96 -7.92 64.86
CA GLN A 157 68.14 -6.79 65.78
C GLN A 157 68.17 -7.26 67.23
N ALA A 158 67.21 -8.09 67.65
CA ALA A 158 67.19 -8.65 69.01
C ALA A 158 68.42 -9.53 69.31
N ALA A 159 68.97 -10.23 68.31
CA ALA A 159 70.21 -11.01 68.47
C ALA A 159 71.44 -10.10 68.60
N GLN A 160 71.50 -9.02 67.82
CA GLN A 160 72.54 -7.98 67.93
C GLN A 160 72.48 -7.31 69.30
N GLU A 161 71.31 -6.83 69.73
CA GLU A 161 71.08 -6.28 71.07
C GLU A 161 71.52 -7.25 72.17
N ARG A 162 71.17 -8.55 72.05
CA ARG A 162 71.62 -9.58 73.00
C ARG A 162 73.13 -9.77 73.04
N SER A 163 73.81 -9.56 71.91
CA SER A 163 75.27 -9.65 71.80
C SER A 163 75.98 -8.37 72.28
N GLU A 164 75.33 -7.21 72.15
CA GLU A 164 75.82 -5.91 72.61
C GLU A 164 75.64 -5.71 74.12
N ILE A 165 74.66 -6.38 74.75
CA ILE A 165 74.57 -6.48 76.21
C ILE A 165 75.84 -7.18 76.74
N CYS A 166 76.76 -6.40 77.28
CA CYS A 166 78.02 -6.88 77.80
C CYS A 166 77.81 -7.76 79.05
N PHE A 167 78.68 -8.76 79.22
CA PHE A 167 78.68 -9.66 80.38
C PHE A 167 78.61 -8.91 81.73
N TRP A 168 79.24 -7.73 81.80
CA TRP A 168 79.28 -6.85 82.97
C TRP A 168 77.94 -6.17 83.31
N ASP A 169 77.00 -6.09 82.37
CA ASP A 169 75.65 -5.54 82.60
C ASP A 169 74.68 -6.59 83.17
N ARG A 170 75.04 -7.88 83.17
CA ARG A 170 74.22 -8.97 83.73
C ARG A 170 74.45 -9.23 85.20
N THR A 171 75.55 -8.76 85.78
CA THR A 171 75.80 -8.87 87.22
C THR A 171 75.22 -7.66 87.95
N PRO A 172 74.31 -7.83 88.92
CA PRO A 172 73.81 -6.69 89.68
C PRO A 172 74.98 -6.04 90.40
N ARG A 173 75.19 -4.74 90.15
CA ARG A 173 76.09 -3.89 90.93
C ARG A 173 75.58 -3.85 92.37
N SER A 174 75.97 -4.83 93.18
CA SER A 174 75.81 -4.74 94.63
C SER A 174 76.81 -3.71 95.13
N TYR A 175 76.36 -2.47 95.28
CA TYR A 175 77.09 -1.48 96.07
C TYR A 175 76.98 -1.87 97.54
N ARG A 176 78.14 -1.95 98.20
CA ARG A 176 78.29 -2.11 99.65
C ARG A 176 78.59 -0.76 100.26
#